data_AF-A0A368Y3T1-F1
#
_entry.id   AF-A0A368Y3T1-F1
#
_cell.length_a   1.000
_cell.length_b   1.000
_cell.length_c   1.000
_cell.angle_alpha   90.00
_cell.angle_beta   90.00
_cell.angle_gamma   90.00
#
_symmetry.space_group_name_H-M   'P 1'
#
loop_
_entity.id
_entity.type
_entity.pdbx_description
1 polymer ?
#
loop_
_entity_poly.entity_id
_entity_poly.type
_entity_poly.pdbx_seq_one_letter_code
_entity_poly.pdbx_strand_id
1 'polypeptide(L)'
;MRWSDLNEALGSLPAWNDRIVIDGTNPVEFLGPDSPDAKDPANPLDAHGIKAIDLGGRSSSEVFRALVPGARVVKALNHLDVNVLAQPEACGGQRVQFYSGDDAHAKTQVCKVLEAIGPAGPAQRVKLLPSAAMRSSSGDSVKPGPMRSP
;
A
#
# COMPACT_ATOMS: atom_id res chain seq x y z
N MET A 1 7.10 4.12 11.42
CA MET A 1 6.79 5.51 11.04
C MET A 1 5.28 5.65 11.05
N ARG A 2 4.72 6.70 11.65
CA ARG A 2 3.29 6.98 11.52
C ARG A 2 3.03 7.71 10.21
N TRP A 3 1.83 7.58 9.67
CA TRP A 3 1.50 8.24 8.42
C TRP A 3 1.43 9.77 8.59
N SER A 4 1.00 10.24 9.77
CA SER A 4 1.09 11.65 10.18
C SER A 4 2.51 12.24 10.15
N ASP A 5 3.55 11.43 10.29
CA ASP A 5 4.95 11.89 10.28
C ASP A 5 5.53 12.05 8.85
N LEU A 6 4.78 11.68 7.80
CA LEU A 6 5.30 11.63 6.43
C LEU A 6 5.86 12.95 5.93
N ASN A 7 5.19 14.06 6.23
CA ASN A 7 5.63 15.38 5.78
C ASN A 7 7.00 15.74 6.36
N GLU A 8 7.23 15.46 7.64
CA GLU A 8 8.52 15.70 8.30
C GLU A 8 9.59 14.76 7.72
N ALA A 9 9.28 13.47 7.65
CA ALA A 9 10.23 12.46 7.16
C ALA A 9 10.69 12.75 5.73
N LEU A 10 9.75 13.06 4.82
CA LEU A 10 10.04 13.30 3.40
C LEU A 10 10.59 14.71 3.15
N GLY A 11 10.13 15.72 3.91
CA GLY A 11 10.57 17.10 3.77
C GLY A 11 12.02 17.34 4.17
N SER A 12 12.60 16.45 4.99
CA SER A 12 14.01 16.48 5.38
C SER A 12 14.99 15.95 4.31
N LEU A 13 14.47 15.31 3.24
CA LEU A 13 15.30 14.68 2.22
C LEU A 13 15.74 15.68 1.14
N PRO A 14 16.90 15.45 0.48
CA PRO A 14 17.31 16.25 -0.67
C PRO A 14 16.28 16.18 -1.82
N ALA A 15 16.33 17.20 -2.70
CA ALA A 15 15.46 17.29 -3.87
C ALA A 15 15.36 15.98 -4.66
N TRP A 16 14.14 15.65 -5.11
CA TRP A 16 13.87 14.35 -5.73
C TRP A 16 14.48 14.20 -7.13
N ASN A 17 14.64 15.29 -7.89
CA ASN A 17 15.35 15.31 -9.18
C ASN A 17 14.96 14.16 -10.12
N ASP A 18 13.65 13.99 -10.35
CA ASP A 18 13.06 12.95 -11.21
C ASP A 18 13.32 11.50 -10.78
N ARG A 19 13.80 11.29 -9.54
CA ARG A 19 13.92 9.95 -8.95
C ARG A 19 12.56 9.28 -8.85
N ILE A 20 12.58 7.96 -9.01
CA ILE A 20 11.40 7.12 -8.79
C ILE A 20 11.25 6.92 -7.28
N VAL A 21 10.06 7.17 -6.76
CA VAL A 21 9.72 6.94 -5.35
C VAL A 21 8.63 5.88 -5.29
N ILE A 22 8.88 4.81 -4.54
CA ILE A 22 7.89 3.76 -4.28
C ILE A 22 7.14 4.11 -2.99
N ASP A 23 5.85 4.44 -3.11
CA ASP A 23 4.96 4.64 -1.96
C ASP A 23 4.39 3.30 -1.47
N GLY A 24 4.95 2.78 -0.38
CA GLY A 24 4.46 1.59 0.34
C GLY A 24 3.53 1.87 1.50
N THR A 25 3.06 3.10 1.66
CA THR A 25 2.34 3.52 2.87
C THR A 25 0.83 3.22 2.79
N ASN A 26 0.21 3.01 3.93
CA ASN A 26 -1.25 3.01 4.07
C ASN A 26 -1.67 4.19 4.96
N PRO A 27 -2.69 4.99 4.57
CA PRO A 27 -3.12 6.18 5.32
C PRO A 27 -3.91 5.80 6.57
N VAL A 28 -3.24 5.18 7.54
CA VAL A 28 -3.84 4.70 8.79
C VAL A 28 -3.02 5.17 9.98
N GLU A 29 -3.69 5.39 11.11
CA GLU A 29 -3.08 5.61 12.41
C GLU A 29 -3.24 4.38 13.29
N PHE A 30 -2.21 4.09 14.09
CA PHE A 30 -2.28 3.05 15.12
C PHE A 30 -2.92 3.61 16.38
N LEU A 31 -3.92 2.89 16.88
CA LEU A 31 -4.67 3.30 18.06
C LEU A 31 -3.97 2.80 19.32
N GLY A 32 -3.78 3.70 20.29
CA GLY A 32 -3.41 3.30 21.64
C GLY A 32 -4.55 2.54 22.31
N PRO A 33 -4.27 1.54 23.18
CA PRO A 33 -5.29 0.71 23.81
C PRO A 33 -6.32 1.51 24.64
N ASP A 34 -5.89 2.64 25.21
CA ASP A 34 -6.74 3.53 26.01
C ASP A 34 -7.31 4.72 25.23
N SER A 35 -7.06 4.80 23.91
CA SER A 35 -7.56 5.89 23.08
C SER A 35 -9.09 5.87 23.00
N PRO A 36 -9.77 7.02 23.04
CA PRO A 36 -11.21 7.10 22.75
C PRO A 36 -11.56 6.48 21.38
N ASP A 37 -10.68 6.66 20.39
CA ASP A 37 -10.84 6.11 19.04
C ASP A 37 -10.76 4.57 19.00
N ALA A 38 -10.11 3.93 19.98
CA ALA A 38 -10.07 2.46 20.09
C ALA A 38 -11.42 1.86 20.50
N LYS A 39 -12.35 2.70 20.98
CA LYS A 39 -13.69 2.33 21.40
C LYS A 39 -14.77 2.84 20.43
N ASP A 40 -14.37 3.40 19.30
CA ASP A 40 -15.30 3.89 18.29
C ASP A 40 -15.95 2.71 17.55
N PRO A 41 -17.25 2.43 17.77
CA PRO A 41 -17.93 1.32 17.13
C PRO A 41 -18.16 1.55 15.62
N ALA A 42 -17.93 2.78 15.13
CA ALA A 42 -18.06 3.11 13.72
C ALA A 42 -16.77 2.88 12.93
N ASN A 43 -15.63 2.61 13.59
CA ASN A 43 -14.37 2.35 12.92
C ASN A 43 -14.34 0.92 12.34
N PRO A 44 -14.35 0.73 11.01
CA PRO A 44 -14.36 -0.61 10.41
C PRO A 44 -13.02 -1.34 10.51
N LEU A 45 -11.99 -0.69 11.04
CA LEU A 45 -10.64 -1.23 11.20
C LEU A 45 -10.24 -1.42 12.67
N ASP A 46 -11.19 -1.30 13.60
CA ASP A 46 -10.98 -1.45 15.05
C ASP A 46 -10.34 -2.80 15.41
N ALA A 47 -10.77 -3.88 14.77
CA ALA A 47 -10.23 -5.23 14.94
C ALA A 47 -8.75 -5.35 14.56
N HIS A 48 -8.23 -4.39 13.80
CA HIS A 48 -6.81 -4.29 13.42
C HIS A 48 -6.04 -3.28 14.29
N GLY A 49 -6.68 -2.63 15.27
CA GLY A 49 -6.06 -1.63 16.13
C GLY A 49 -5.64 -0.36 15.40
N ILE A 50 -6.27 -0.07 14.26
CA ILE A 50 -5.95 1.08 13.41
C ILE A 50 -7.20 1.86 13.02
N LYS A 51 -7.03 3.09 12.57
CA LYS A 51 -8.09 3.94 12.03
C LYS A 51 -7.62 4.55 10.72
N ALA A 52 -8.52 4.65 9.74
CA ALA A 52 -8.23 5.35 8.50
C ALA A 52 -8.08 6.86 8.75
N ILE A 53 -7.08 7.48 8.11
CA ILE A 53 -6.89 8.93 8.15
C ILE A 53 -7.86 9.58 7.18
N ASP A 54 -8.55 10.62 7.62
CA ASP A 54 -9.37 11.45 6.73
C ASP A 54 -8.47 12.26 5.79
N LEU A 55 -8.58 11.99 4.50
CA LEU A 55 -7.82 12.66 3.44
C LEU A 55 -8.63 13.76 2.73
N GLY A 56 -9.81 14.12 3.25
CA GLY A 56 -10.66 15.18 2.68
C GLY A 56 -11.10 14.88 1.25
N GLY A 57 -11.42 13.61 0.97
CA GLY A 57 -11.85 13.14 -0.36
C GLY A 57 -10.73 12.90 -1.38
N ARG A 58 -9.47 13.21 -1.03
CA ARG A 58 -8.28 12.90 -1.86
C ARG A 58 -7.87 11.45 -1.68
N SER A 59 -7.23 10.87 -2.69
CA SER A 59 -6.53 9.60 -2.56
C SER A 59 -5.21 9.76 -1.81
N SER A 60 -4.75 8.70 -1.14
CA SER A 60 -3.44 8.70 -0.46
C SER A 60 -2.29 8.99 -1.42
N SER A 61 -2.36 8.48 -2.66
CA SER A 61 -1.38 8.78 -3.71
C SER A 61 -1.36 10.25 -4.12
N GLU A 62 -2.51 10.94 -4.11
CA GLU A 62 -2.56 12.39 -4.37
C GLU A 62 -1.95 13.20 -3.23
N VAL A 63 -2.16 12.78 -1.97
CA VAL A 63 -1.53 13.42 -0.82
C VAL A 63 -0.03 13.19 -0.83
N PHE A 64 0.40 11.94 -1.01
CA PHE A 64 1.80 11.55 -1.04
C PHE A 64 2.58 12.29 -2.13
N ARG A 65 2.04 12.39 -3.36
CA ARG A 65 2.69 13.12 -4.46
C ARG A 65 2.96 14.58 -4.14
N ALA A 66 2.09 15.24 -3.36
CA ALA A 66 2.31 16.61 -2.94
C ALA A 66 3.50 16.77 -1.98
N LEU A 67 3.87 15.69 -1.26
CA LEU A 67 5.01 15.68 -0.32
C LEU A 67 6.35 15.42 -1.02
N VAL A 68 6.35 14.94 -2.27
CA VAL A 68 7.56 14.58 -3.02
C VAL A 68 7.64 15.31 -4.36
N PRO A 69 7.68 16.65 -4.37
CA PRO A 69 7.71 17.42 -5.61
C PRO A 69 8.93 17.06 -6.45
N GLY A 70 8.71 16.87 -7.76
CA GLY A 70 9.75 16.44 -8.70
C GLY A 70 10.10 14.96 -8.65
N ALA A 71 9.36 14.13 -7.90
CA ALA A 71 9.50 12.67 -7.96
C ALA A 71 8.52 12.05 -8.96
N ARG A 72 8.89 10.86 -9.47
CA ARG A 72 7.97 9.97 -10.19
C ARG A 72 7.47 8.89 -9.25
N VAL A 73 6.23 9.04 -8.78
CA VAL A 73 5.65 8.18 -7.74
C VAL A 73 4.99 6.94 -8.33
N VAL A 74 5.32 5.78 -7.76
CA VAL A 74 4.64 4.50 -8.01
C VAL A 74 4.18 3.93 -6.66
N LYS A 75 2.90 3.63 -6.53
CA LYS A 75 2.37 2.95 -5.35
C LYS A 75 2.54 1.44 -5.51
N ALA A 76 3.18 0.78 -4.54
CA ALA A 76 3.40 -0.67 -4.52
C ALA A 76 3.72 -1.11 -3.09
N LEU A 77 3.78 -2.42 -2.81
CA LEU A 77 4.16 -3.02 -1.52
C LEU A 77 3.23 -2.71 -0.33
N ASN A 78 2.13 -1.99 -0.53
CA ASN A 78 1.26 -1.57 0.57
C ASN A 78 0.20 -2.61 0.99
N HIS A 79 -0.01 -3.70 0.23
CA HIS A 79 -1.10 -4.65 0.46
C HIS A 79 -0.70 -6.01 1.04
N LEU A 80 0.60 -6.29 1.16
CA LEU A 80 1.10 -7.52 1.75
C LEU A 80 1.79 -7.23 3.07
N ASP A 81 1.66 -8.16 4.01
CA ASP A 81 2.51 -8.19 5.20
C ASP A 81 3.97 -8.40 4.79
N VAL A 82 4.90 -7.68 5.45
CA VAL A 82 6.33 -7.73 5.15
C VAL A 82 6.90 -9.15 5.24
N ASN A 83 6.37 -9.99 6.14
CA ASN A 83 6.85 -11.35 6.38
C ASN A 83 6.55 -12.30 5.22
N VAL A 84 5.62 -11.93 4.33
CA VAL A 84 5.23 -12.74 3.18
C VAL A 84 5.68 -12.17 1.84
N LEU A 85 6.38 -11.02 1.83
CA LEU A 85 6.83 -10.38 0.58
C LEU A 85 7.74 -11.28 -0.25
N ALA A 86 8.66 -12.01 0.41
CA ALA A 86 9.58 -12.93 -0.25
C ALA A 86 8.95 -14.31 -0.55
N GLN A 87 7.67 -14.51 -0.24
CA GLN A 87 6.96 -15.77 -0.43
C GLN A 87 6.07 -15.67 -1.69
N PRO A 88 6.53 -16.17 -2.85
CA PRO A 88 5.81 -16.01 -4.12
C PRO A 88 4.51 -16.82 -4.17
N GLU A 89 4.31 -17.77 -3.27
CA GLU A 89 3.15 -18.67 -3.26
C GLU A 89 2.36 -18.59 -1.96
N ALA A 90 1.06 -18.85 -2.07
CA ALA A 90 0.14 -19.04 -0.94
C ALA A 90 -0.99 -19.98 -1.35
N CYS A 91 -1.36 -20.94 -0.48
CA CYS A 91 -2.50 -21.84 -0.70
C CYS A 91 -2.53 -22.52 -2.08
N GLY A 92 -1.37 -22.90 -2.62
CA GLY A 92 -1.25 -23.56 -3.93
C GLY A 92 -1.35 -22.63 -5.15
N GLY A 93 -1.35 -21.30 -4.95
CA GLY A 93 -1.35 -20.30 -6.03
C GLY A 93 -0.23 -19.27 -5.90
N GLN A 94 -0.01 -18.51 -6.98
CA GLN A 94 0.97 -17.43 -7.03
C GLN A 94 0.38 -16.15 -6.41
N ARG A 95 1.12 -15.57 -5.47
CA ARG A 95 0.80 -14.27 -4.87
C ARG A 95 0.98 -13.17 -5.91
N VAL A 96 0.07 -12.20 -5.89
CA VAL A 96 0.08 -11.07 -6.82
C VAL A 96 0.49 -9.78 -6.11
N GLN A 97 1.50 -9.12 -6.66
CA GLN A 97 1.92 -7.79 -6.26
C GLN A 97 1.29 -6.75 -7.21
N PHE A 98 0.33 -6.00 -6.70
CA PHE A 98 -0.24 -4.84 -7.38
C PHE A 98 0.68 -3.62 -7.30
N TYR A 99 0.63 -2.80 -8.35
CA TYR A 99 1.27 -1.50 -8.40
C TYR A 99 0.48 -0.52 -9.28
N SER A 100 0.70 0.78 -9.08
CA SER A 100 0.04 1.83 -9.87
C SER A 100 0.86 3.13 -9.91
N GLY A 101 0.64 3.97 -10.93
CA GLY A 101 1.35 5.25 -11.08
C GLY A 101 1.10 5.90 -12.43
N ASP A 102 1.42 7.19 -12.53
CA ASP A 102 1.14 7.99 -13.74
C ASP A 102 2.26 7.90 -14.78
N ASP A 103 3.53 7.82 -14.34
CA ASP A 103 4.68 7.75 -15.24
C ASP A 103 4.90 6.30 -15.75
N ALA A 104 4.85 6.12 -17.07
CA ALA A 104 4.98 4.81 -17.70
C ALA A 104 6.37 4.19 -17.50
N HIS A 105 7.43 5.00 -17.60
CA HIS A 105 8.80 4.51 -17.43
C HIS A 105 9.06 4.09 -15.98
N ALA A 106 8.62 4.88 -15.00
CA ALA A 106 8.73 4.57 -13.58
C ALA A 106 8.00 3.27 -13.25
N LYS A 107 6.79 3.09 -13.77
CA LYS A 107 6.05 1.83 -13.66
C LYS A 107 6.82 0.63 -14.20
N THR A 108 7.43 0.76 -15.38
CA THR A 108 8.25 -0.33 -15.96
C THR A 108 9.45 -0.67 -15.07
N GLN A 109 10.16 0.33 -14.54
CA GLN A 109 11.30 0.08 -13.65
C GLN A 109 10.87 -0.58 -12.34
N VAL A 110 9.77 -0.12 -11.73
CA VAL A 110 9.25 -0.71 -10.49
C VAL A 110 8.73 -2.13 -10.72
N CYS A 111 8.08 -2.42 -11.84
CA CYS A 111 7.64 -3.78 -12.19
C CYS A 111 8.83 -4.77 -12.15
N LYS A 112 9.97 -4.39 -12.76
CA LYS A 112 11.18 -5.23 -12.73
C LYS A 112 11.72 -5.46 -11.32
N VAL A 113 11.69 -4.44 -10.47
CA VAL A 113 12.08 -4.57 -9.07
C VAL A 113 11.15 -5.56 -8.35
N LEU A 114 9.84 -5.41 -8.52
CA LEU A 114 8.84 -6.28 -7.89
C LEU A 114 8.96 -7.74 -8.36
N GLU A 115 9.17 -7.98 -9.66
CA GLU A 115 9.38 -9.32 -10.22
C GLU A 115 10.64 -10.01 -9.65
N ALA A 116 11.65 -9.23 -9.24
CA ALA A 116 12.89 -9.72 -8.68
C ALA A 116 12.87 -9.92 -7.14
N ILE A 117 11.76 -9.60 -6.46
CA ILE A 117 11.62 -9.83 -5.02
C ILE A 117 11.39 -11.33 -4.75
N GLY A 118 12.22 -11.92 -3.90
CA GLY A 118 12.10 -13.31 -3.47
C GLY A 118 13.39 -14.11 -3.65
N PRO A 119 13.43 -15.37 -3.21
CA PRO A 119 14.55 -16.27 -3.47
C PRO A 119 14.68 -16.56 -4.96
N ALA A 120 15.86 -17.06 -5.39
CA ALA A 120 16.07 -17.54 -6.75
C ALA A 120 15.06 -18.66 -7.07
N GLY A 121 14.00 -18.32 -7.81
CA GLY A 121 12.82 -19.12 -8.04
C GLY A 121 11.91 -18.45 -9.08
N PRO A 122 10.67 -18.91 -9.28
CA PRO A 122 9.74 -18.25 -10.19
C PRO A 122 9.52 -16.79 -9.77
N ALA A 123 9.62 -15.88 -10.73
CA ALA A 123 9.43 -14.45 -10.50
C ALA A 123 8.06 -14.15 -9.87
N GLN A 124 8.00 -13.15 -9.01
CA GLN A 124 6.75 -12.74 -8.37
C GLN A 124 5.75 -12.26 -9.44
N ARG A 125 4.48 -12.65 -9.32
CA ARG A 125 3.45 -12.20 -10.26
C ARG A 125 3.08 -10.75 -9.96
N VAL A 126 3.23 -9.86 -10.94
CA VAL A 126 2.95 -8.43 -10.78
C VAL A 126 1.76 -8.01 -11.65
N LYS A 127 0.88 -7.13 -11.14
CA LYS A 127 -0.29 -6.63 -11.89
C LYS A 127 -0.44 -5.12 -11.75
N LEU A 128 -0.50 -4.43 -12.90
CA LEU A 128 -0.77 -3.00 -12.96
C LEU A 128 -2.26 -2.74 -12.68
N LEU A 129 -2.52 -1.76 -11.81
CA LEU A 129 -3.83 -1.20 -11.58
C LEU A 129 -3.95 0.20 -12.19
N PRO A 130 -5.16 0.63 -12.62
CA PRO A 130 -5.41 2.03 -12.99
C PRO A 130 -4.95 2.99 -11.89
N SER A 131 -4.43 4.18 -12.24
CA SER A 131 -3.95 5.18 -11.27
C SER A 131 -4.99 5.53 -10.18
N ALA A 132 -6.28 5.46 -10.52
CA ALA A 132 -7.39 5.73 -9.61
C ALA A 132 -7.81 4.53 -8.72
N ALA A 133 -7.33 3.31 -9.02
CA ALA A 133 -7.80 2.07 -8.42
C ALA A 133 -7.06 1.65 -7.14
N MET A 134 -6.01 2.38 -6.76
CA MET A 134 -5.30 2.16 -5.49
C MET A 134 -5.70 3.21 -4.45
N ARG A 135 -7.01 3.51 -4.38
CA ARG A 135 -7.63 4.13 -3.21
C ARG A 135 -7.64 3.07 -2.11
N SER A 136 -6.92 3.35 -1.01
CA SER A 136 -6.90 2.58 0.25
C SER A 136 -7.47 1.16 0.18
N SER A 137 -6.63 0.12 0.18
CA SER A 137 -7.06 -1.29 0.33
C SER A 137 -7.51 -1.62 1.75
N SER A 138 -8.19 -0.69 2.42
CA SER A 138 -8.85 -0.89 3.69
C SER A 138 -10.33 -1.16 3.41
N GLY A 139 -10.66 -2.44 3.15
CA GLY A 139 -12.05 -2.90 3.15
C GLY A 139 -12.60 -3.41 1.82
N ASP A 140 -11.97 -4.42 1.22
CA ASP A 140 -12.71 -5.41 0.43
C ASP A 140 -12.26 -6.80 0.87
N SER A 141 -12.66 -7.17 2.09
CA SER A 141 -12.74 -8.57 2.47
C SER A 141 -13.82 -9.20 1.60
N VAL A 142 -13.41 -9.93 0.56
CA VAL A 142 -14.28 -10.91 -0.10
C VAL A 142 -14.81 -11.82 1.01
N LYS A 143 -16.08 -11.65 1.38
CA LYS A 143 -16.73 -12.59 2.28
C LYS A 143 -16.65 -13.97 1.61
N PRO A 144 -16.15 -15.01 2.28
CA PRO A 144 -16.26 -16.36 1.74
C PRO A 144 -17.76 -16.63 1.54
N GLY A 145 -18.14 -16.97 0.31
CA GLY A 145 -19.50 -17.43 0.01
C GLY A 145 -19.84 -18.64 0.89
N PRO A 146 -21.13 -18.89 1.17
CA PRO A 146 -21.53 -19.96 2.07
C PRO A 146 -20.95 -21.30 1.56
N MET A 147 -20.22 -21.99 2.43
CA MET A 147 -19.83 -23.37 2.19
C MET A 147 -21.12 -24.17 1.96
N ARG A 148 -21.29 -24.70 0.75
CA ARG A 148 -22.27 -25.75 0.52
C ARG A 148 -21.77 -26.97 1.28
N SER A 149 -22.53 -27.37 2.30
CA SER A 149 -22.36 -28.66 2.97
C SER A 149 -22.63 -29.80 1.98
N PRO A 150 -21.97 -30.97 2.17
CA PRO A 150 -22.05 -32.11 1.28
C PRO A 150 -23.46 -32.70 1.15
#